data_AF-A0A6I5WZR7-F1
#
_entry.id   AF-A0A6I5WZR7-F1
#
_cell.length_a   1.000
_cell.length_b   1.000
_cell.length_c   1.000
_cell.angle_alpha   90.00
_cell.angle_beta   90.00
_cell.angle_gamma   90.00
#
_symmetry.space_group_name_H-M   'P 1'
#
loop_
_entity.id
_entity.type
_entity.pdbx_description
1 polymer ?
#
loop_
_entity_poly.entity_id
_entity_poly.type
_entity_poly.pdbx_seq_one_letter_code
_entity_poly.pdbx_strand_id
1 'polypeptide(L)'
;MNGQRLRTRWPGFPPDNLTNEDLKKVEILTTKIYEQLKSYGFRSFQPGEIALSTDNFRPLVRERKGSEIVEKEINFEVSASDAIRLKWAYLLAAFELMRDRPTNHPGLVIFDEPGQQEIDSGSLFAFLKRSATAAQTGQVIVSTSEPLVSVRHEMGTSGQIIDFPGFILQPAMNYSPGEFDELLG
;
A
#
# COMPACT_ATOMS: atom_id res chain seq x y z
N MET A 1 11.03 -16.55 12.35
CA MET A 1 10.65 -17.36 13.55
C MET A 1 10.44 -18.81 13.11
N ASN A 2 11.08 -19.77 13.77
CA ASN A 2 11.12 -21.18 13.34
C ASN A 2 9.76 -21.87 13.50
N GLY A 3 9.12 -22.30 12.40
CA GLY A 3 7.79 -22.93 12.39
C GLY A 3 7.68 -24.21 13.24
N GLN A 4 8.82 -24.85 13.56
CA GLN A 4 8.88 -26.00 14.47
C GLN A 4 8.49 -25.67 15.91
N ARG A 5 8.71 -24.43 16.39
CA ARG A 5 8.35 -24.02 17.76
C ARG A 5 6.86 -23.75 17.96
N LEU A 6 6.12 -23.48 16.88
CA LEU A 6 4.69 -23.22 16.93
C LEU A 6 3.87 -24.53 16.94
N ARG A 7 4.35 -25.56 16.22
CA ARG A 7 3.71 -26.88 16.16
C ARG A 7 3.74 -27.64 17.49
N THR A 8 4.80 -27.47 18.28
CA THR A 8 4.88 -28.04 19.63
C THR A 8 3.91 -27.39 20.61
N ARG A 9 3.40 -26.20 20.32
CA ARG A 9 2.48 -25.45 21.19
C ARG A 9 1.02 -25.51 20.72
N TRP A 10 0.76 -25.79 19.44
CA TRP A 10 -0.59 -25.98 18.89
C TRP A 10 -0.65 -27.21 17.95
N PRO A 11 -1.23 -28.34 18.42
CA PRO A 11 -1.31 -29.58 17.63
C PRO A 11 -2.26 -29.54 16.42
N GLY A 12 -2.99 -28.44 16.19
CA GLY A 12 -3.83 -28.21 15.01
C GLY A 12 -3.20 -27.30 13.94
N PHE A 13 -1.91 -26.98 14.05
CA PHE A 13 -1.25 -26.03 13.16
C PHE A 13 -0.89 -26.70 11.82
N PRO A 14 -1.40 -26.18 10.67
CA PRO A 14 -1.24 -26.82 9.37
C PRO A 14 0.22 -26.89 8.91
N PRO A 15 0.56 -27.87 8.03
CA PRO A 15 1.92 -28.12 7.58
C PRO A 15 2.54 -26.96 6.80
N ASP A 16 1.72 -26.05 6.28
CA ASP A 16 2.15 -24.87 5.52
C ASP A 16 2.01 -23.58 6.35
N ASN A 17 1.79 -23.70 7.67
CA ASN A 17 1.59 -22.60 8.63
C ASN A 17 0.39 -21.66 8.34
N LEU A 18 -0.44 -21.92 7.33
CA LEU A 18 -1.63 -21.14 6.98
C LEU A 18 -2.92 -21.94 7.21
N THR A 19 -3.87 -21.36 7.93
CA THR A 19 -5.22 -21.91 8.06
C THR A 19 -6.07 -21.61 6.82
N ASN A 20 -7.21 -22.29 6.67
CA ASN A 20 -8.18 -21.97 5.62
C ASN A 20 -8.65 -20.50 5.66
N GLU A 21 -8.70 -19.90 6.85
CA GLU A 21 -9.04 -18.47 6.99
C GLU A 21 -7.89 -17.56 6.54
N ASP A 22 -6.64 -17.98 6.72
CA ASP A 22 -5.48 -17.24 6.22
C ASP A 22 -5.41 -17.30 4.69
N LEU A 23 -5.69 -18.47 4.10
CA LEU A 23 -5.78 -18.61 2.64
C LEU A 23 -6.86 -17.70 2.04
N LYS A 24 -8.04 -17.61 2.67
CA LYS A 24 -9.09 -16.67 2.26
C LYS A 24 -8.64 -15.20 2.36
N LYS A 25 -7.87 -14.83 3.39
CA LYS A 25 -7.32 -13.47 3.51
C LYS A 25 -6.35 -13.18 2.36
N VAL A 26 -5.48 -14.12 2.02
CA VAL A 26 -4.54 -13.98 0.89
C VAL A 26 -5.29 -13.85 -0.44
N GLU A 27 -6.36 -14.62 -0.64
CA GLU A 27 -7.21 -14.54 -1.84
C GLU A 27 -7.89 -13.18 -1.97
N ILE A 28 -8.52 -12.69 -0.88
CA ILE A 28 -9.15 -11.37 -0.85
C ILE A 28 -8.11 -10.27 -1.09
N LEU A 29 -6.95 -10.35 -0.43
CA LEU A 29 -5.86 -9.40 -0.60
C LEU A 29 -5.38 -9.35 -2.05
N THR A 30 -5.15 -10.52 -2.67
CA THR A 30 -4.74 -10.64 -4.07
C THR A 30 -5.78 -10.01 -5.01
N THR A 31 -7.07 -10.28 -4.75
CA THR A 31 -8.18 -9.71 -5.53
C THR A 31 -8.23 -8.19 -5.42
N LYS A 32 -8.00 -7.63 -4.22
CA LYS A 32 -7.96 -6.17 -4.01
C LYS A 32 -6.75 -5.52 -4.66
N ILE A 33 -5.58 -6.15 -4.62
CA ILE A 33 -4.40 -5.67 -5.36
C ILE A 33 -4.70 -5.63 -6.86
N TYR A 34 -5.32 -6.69 -7.40
CA TYR A 34 -5.75 -6.77 -8.80
C TYR A 34 -6.68 -5.61 -9.19
N GLU A 35 -7.77 -5.40 -8.42
CA GLU A 35 -8.75 -4.35 -8.68
C GLU A 35 -8.08 -2.97 -8.76
N GLN A 36 -7.17 -2.71 -7.82
CA GLN A 36 -6.48 -1.44 -7.69
C GLN A 36 -5.46 -1.22 -8.80
N LEU A 37 -4.61 -2.20 -9.11
CA LEU A 37 -3.64 -2.12 -10.21
C LEU A 37 -4.33 -1.85 -11.55
N LYS A 38 -5.47 -2.50 -11.80
CA LYS A 38 -6.30 -2.25 -12.98
C LYS A 38 -6.78 -0.79 -13.02
N SER A 39 -7.26 -0.25 -11.90
CA SER A 39 -7.70 1.15 -11.83
C SER A 39 -6.56 2.17 -11.96
N TYR A 40 -5.35 1.82 -11.54
CA TYR A 40 -4.19 2.70 -11.61
C TYR A 40 -3.51 2.68 -12.98
N GLY A 41 -3.97 1.83 -13.90
CA GLY A 41 -3.41 1.71 -15.25
C GLY A 41 -2.05 1.01 -15.27
N PHE A 42 -1.85 0.00 -14.40
CA PHE A 42 -0.65 -0.84 -14.39
C PHE A 42 -0.46 -1.56 -15.74
N ARG A 43 0.78 -1.61 -16.25
CA ARG A 43 1.07 -2.13 -17.60
C ARG A 43 2.14 -3.21 -17.65
N SER A 44 2.99 -3.35 -16.63
CA SER A 44 4.10 -4.32 -16.65
C SER A 44 3.66 -5.78 -16.79
N PHE A 45 2.51 -6.15 -16.22
CA PHE A 45 1.92 -7.49 -16.35
C PHE A 45 0.43 -7.39 -16.50
N GLN A 46 -0.20 -8.48 -16.95
CA GLN A 46 -1.65 -8.55 -16.86
C GLN A 46 -2.03 -8.63 -15.38
N PRO A 47 -3.03 -7.86 -14.92
CA PRO A 47 -3.40 -7.88 -13.51
C PRO A 47 -3.75 -9.29 -12.98
N GLY A 48 -4.26 -10.19 -13.82
CA GLY A 48 -4.56 -11.58 -13.45
C GLY A 48 -3.34 -12.49 -13.28
N GLU A 49 -2.15 -12.04 -13.68
CA GLU A 49 -0.88 -12.74 -13.47
C GLU A 49 -0.30 -12.42 -12.08
N ILE A 50 -0.82 -11.41 -11.37
CA ILE A 50 -0.37 -11.07 -10.03
C ILE A 50 -0.86 -12.11 -9.03
N ALA A 51 0.06 -12.64 -8.24
CA ALA A 51 -0.19 -13.54 -7.13
C ALA A 51 0.56 -13.07 -5.88
N LEU A 52 0.30 -13.70 -4.73
CA LEU A 52 1.06 -13.51 -3.51
C LEU A 52 1.70 -14.83 -3.11
N SER A 53 2.97 -14.78 -2.69
CA SER A 53 3.64 -15.92 -2.06
C SER A 53 2.89 -16.31 -0.78
N THR A 54 2.62 -17.59 -0.58
CA THR A 54 2.06 -18.10 0.68
C THR A 54 3.08 -18.13 1.82
N ASP A 55 4.37 -18.01 1.51
CA ASP A 55 5.44 -18.10 2.50
C ASP A 55 5.78 -16.72 3.09
N ASN A 56 5.86 -15.70 2.24
CA ASN A 56 6.31 -14.36 2.63
C ASN A 56 5.35 -13.23 2.24
N PHE A 57 4.21 -13.56 1.61
CA PHE A 57 3.17 -12.63 1.16
C PHE A 57 3.65 -11.54 0.20
N ARG A 58 4.83 -11.71 -0.41
CA ARG A 58 5.31 -10.78 -1.42
C ARG A 58 4.56 -10.99 -2.74
N PRO A 59 4.32 -9.91 -3.49
CA PRO A 59 3.83 -9.98 -4.85
C PRO A 59 4.74 -10.83 -5.76
N LEU A 60 4.10 -11.74 -6.50
CA LEU A 60 4.68 -12.63 -7.51
C LEU A 60 3.94 -12.45 -8.84
N VAL A 61 4.57 -12.91 -9.93
CA VAL A 61 3.93 -13.07 -11.25
C VAL A 61 3.78 -14.54 -11.55
N ARG A 62 2.59 -14.96 -11.95
CA ARG A 62 2.26 -16.25 -12.53
C ARG A 62 2.22 -16.14 -14.04
N GLU A 63 3.29 -16.54 -14.69
CA GLU A 63 3.40 -16.58 -16.14
C GLU A 63 3.12 -18.00 -16.64
N ARG A 64 2.27 -18.16 -17.66
CA ARG A 64 2.06 -19.46 -18.31
C ARG A 64 3.12 -19.67 -19.40
N LYS A 65 4.02 -20.63 -19.19
CA LYS A 65 4.97 -21.08 -20.21
C LYS A 65 4.57 -22.46 -20.73
N GLY A 66 3.83 -22.46 -21.84
CA GLY A 66 3.26 -23.70 -22.39
C GLY A 66 2.16 -24.26 -21.48
N SER A 67 2.32 -25.50 -21.01
CA SER A 67 1.41 -26.14 -20.05
C SER A 67 1.75 -25.87 -18.58
N GLU A 68 2.90 -25.24 -18.30
CA GLU A 68 3.39 -25.00 -16.94
C GLU A 68 3.11 -23.56 -16.49
N ILE A 69 2.78 -23.40 -15.20
CA ILE A 69 2.67 -22.10 -14.54
C ILE A 69 3.98 -21.88 -13.79
N VAL A 70 4.68 -20.81 -14.13
CA VAL A 70 5.93 -20.42 -13.48
C VAL A 70 5.66 -19.20 -12.60
N GLU A 71 6.05 -19.29 -11.33
CA GLU A 71 5.99 -18.18 -10.39
C GLU A 71 7.36 -17.48 -10.31
N LYS A 72 7.38 -16.15 -10.44
CA LYS A 72 8.59 -15.33 -10.32
C LYS A 72 8.36 -14.14 -9.41
N GLU A 73 9.41 -13.68 -8.74
CA GLU A 73 9.38 -12.40 -8.04
C GLU A 73 9.32 -11.23 -9.04
N ILE A 74 8.60 -10.17 -8.66
CA ILE A 74 8.32 -8.99 -9.49
C ILE A 74 9.57 -8.09 -9.74
N ASN A 75 10.69 -8.36 -9.07
CA ASN A 75 11.76 -7.38 -8.81
C ASN A 75 12.44 -6.75 -10.04
N PHE A 76 12.55 -7.46 -11.18
CA PHE A 76 13.38 -6.98 -12.31
C PHE A 76 12.62 -6.67 -13.60
N GLU A 77 11.35 -7.05 -13.69
CA GLU A 77 10.57 -6.96 -14.93
C GLU A 77 9.58 -5.76 -14.92
N VAL A 78 9.54 -4.96 -13.83
CA VAL A 78 8.57 -3.87 -13.63
C VAL A 78 9.18 -2.48 -13.78
N SER A 79 8.45 -1.57 -14.42
CA SER A 79 8.85 -0.15 -14.54
C SER A 79 8.80 0.56 -13.18
N ALA A 80 9.58 1.63 -12.97
CA ALA A 80 9.58 2.36 -11.71
C ALA A 80 8.19 2.88 -11.30
N SER A 81 7.40 3.37 -12.25
CA SER A 81 6.03 3.84 -12.01
C SER A 81 5.10 2.69 -11.60
N ASP A 82 5.19 1.54 -12.27
CA ASP A 82 4.39 0.36 -11.93
C ASP A 82 4.79 -0.27 -10.60
N ALA A 83 6.06 -0.21 -10.22
CA ALA A 83 6.52 -0.65 -8.91
C ALA A 83 5.90 0.21 -7.78
N ILE A 84 5.71 1.50 -8.01
CA ILE A 84 5.03 2.39 -7.07
C ILE A 84 3.51 2.09 -7.04
N ARG A 85 2.86 1.93 -8.20
CA ARG A 85 1.45 1.52 -8.26
C ARG A 85 1.20 0.20 -7.52
N LEU A 86 2.13 -0.74 -7.58
CA LEU A 86 2.07 -2.00 -6.83
C LEU A 86 2.21 -1.79 -5.33
N LYS A 87 3.12 -0.91 -4.87
CA LYS A 87 3.22 -0.56 -3.45
C LYS A 87 1.94 0.07 -2.92
N TRP A 88 1.35 1.00 -3.67
CA TRP A 88 0.04 1.59 -3.32
C TRP A 88 -1.03 0.52 -3.21
N ALA A 89 -1.16 -0.31 -4.25
CA ALA A 89 -2.16 -1.37 -4.31
C ALA A 89 -2.01 -2.35 -3.16
N TYR A 90 -0.78 -2.78 -2.85
CA TYR A 90 -0.50 -3.71 -1.76
C TYR A 90 -0.85 -3.12 -0.39
N LEU A 91 -0.37 -1.92 -0.08
CA LEU A 91 -0.60 -1.28 1.22
C LEU A 91 -2.07 -0.95 1.44
N LEU A 92 -2.73 -0.37 0.43
CA LEU A 92 -4.14 -0.02 0.53
C LEU A 92 -5.04 -1.26 0.53
N ALA A 93 -4.71 -2.32 -0.22
CA ALA A 93 -5.44 -3.58 -0.16
C ALA A 93 -5.31 -4.28 1.21
N ALA A 94 -4.11 -4.24 1.81
CA ALA A 94 -3.90 -4.75 3.17
C ALA A 94 -4.72 -3.97 4.20
N PHE A 95 -4.83 -2.65 4.03
CA PHE A 95 -5.74 -1.81 4.80
C PHE A 95 -7.21 -2.21 4.56
N GLU A 96 -7.66 -2.34 3.30
CA GLU A 96 -9.04 -2.73 2.97
C GLU A 96 -9.44 -4.11 3.51
N LEU A 97 -8.49 -5.05 3.61
CA LEU A 97 -8.73 -6.40 4.13
C LEU A 97 -9.32 -6.38 5.55
N MET A 98 -9.01 -5.37 6.36
CA MET A 98 -9.54 -5.24 7.72
C MET A 98 -11.06 -5.03 7.75
N ARG A 99 -11.67 -4.56 6.66
CA ARG A 99 -13.13 -4.43 6.52
C ARG A 99 -13.80 -5.80 6.40
N ASP A 100 -13.20 -6.68 5.61
CA ASP A 100 -13.83 -7.92 5.19
C ASP A 100 -13.47 -9.08 6.14
N ARG A 101 -12.37 -8.96 6.90
CA ARG A 101 -11.85 -10.00 7.80
C ARG A 101 -11.20 -9.42 9.06
N PRO A 102 -11.18 -10.15 10.18
CA PRO A 102 -10.38 -9.78 11.34
C PRO A 102 -8.88 -9.86 11.00
N THR A 103 -8.19 -8.74 11.19
CA THR A 103 -6.75 -8.60 10.97
C THR A 103 -6.10 -7.90 12.15
N ASN A 104 -4.76 -7.89 12.20
CA ASN A 104 -3.99 -7.11 13.17
C ASN A 104 -3.66 -5.70 12.65
N HIS A 105 -4.32 -5.23 11.58
CA HIS A 105 -4.01 -3.94 10.99
C HIS A 105 -4.44 -2.80 11.93
N PRO A 106 -3.59 -1.78 12.20
CA PRO A 106 -3.88 -0.72 13.17
C PRO A 106 -4.96 0.29 12.75
N GLY A 107 -5.59 0.10 11.59
CA GLY A 107 -6.60 1.01 11.06
C GLY A 107 -6.07 2.37 10.58
N LEU A 108 -4.75 2.51 10.38
CA LEU A 108 -4.11 3.73 9.86
C LEU A 108 -3.13 3.36 8.74
N VAL A 109 -3.15 4.13 7.64
CA VAL A 109 -2.11 4.10 6.60
C VAL A 109 -1.77 5.53 6.18
N ILE A 110 -0.47 5.80 6.02
CA ILE A 110 0.06 7.10 5.63
C ILE A 110 0.90 6.92 4.37
N PHE A 111 0.61 7.71 3.35
CA PHE A 111 1.39 7.79 2.11
C PHE A 111 2.04 9.16 2.03
N ASP A 112 3.38 9.16 2.01
CA ASP A 112 4.16 10.38 1.87
C ASP A 112 4.58 10.57 0.41
N GLU A 113 4.06 11.62 -0.22
CA GLU A 113 4.27 11.96 -1.63
C GLU A 113 4.19 10.74 -2.56
N PRO A 114 2.99 10.13 -2.72
CA PRO A 114 2.87 8.95 -3.56
C PRO A 114 3.27 9.24 -5.01
N GLY A 115 3.04 10.45 -5.54
CA GLY A 115 3.22 10.83 -6.95
C GLY A 115 4.67 10.89 -7.48
N GLN A 116 5.65 10.31 -6.80
CA GLN A 116 7.05 10.30 -7.26
C GLN A 116 7.25 9.47 -8.56
N GLN A 117 8.33 9.74 -9.29
CA GLN A 117 8.78 9.00 -10.50
C GLN A 117 7.90 9.15 -11.75
N GLU A 118 7.47 10.38 -12.08
CA GLU A 118 6.71 10.69 -13.31
C GLU A 118 5.45 9.83 -13.50
N ILE A 119 4.77 9.47 -12.41
CA ILE A 119 3.51 8.74 -12.49
C ILE A 119 2.44 9.65 -13.10
N ASP A 120 1.66 9.08 -14.01
CA ASP A 120 0.51 9.77 -14.60
C ASP A 120 -0.47 10.25 -13.53
N SER A 121 -0.85 11.52 -13.60
CA SER A 121 -1.78 12.16 -12.65
C SER A 121 -3.11 11.41 -12.53
N GLY A 122 -3.60 10.78 -13.61
CA GLY A 122 -4.80 9.94 -13.59
C GLY A 122 -4.63 8.71 -12.69
N SER A 123 -3.46 8.07 -12.68
CA SER A 123 -3.15 6.99 -11.75
C SER A 123 -3.21 7.47 -10.30
N LEU A 124 -2.65 8.64 -10.01
CA LEU A 124 -2.64 9.22 -8.67
C LEU A 124 -4.06 9.57 -8.20
N PHE A 125 -4.87 10.22 -9.03
CA PHE A 125 -6.25 10.55 -8.68
C PHE A 125 -7.14 9.31 -8.50
N ALA A 126 -6.93 8.25 -9.29
CA ALA A 126 -7.59 6.97 -9.08
C ALA A 126 -7.22 6.37 -7.71
N PHE A 127 -5.95 6.45 -7.32
CA PHE A 127 -5.47 6.06 -5.99
C PHE A 127 -6.09 6.91 -4.87
N LEU A 128 -6.14 8.23 -5.01
CA LEU A 128 -6.74 9.12 -4.00
C LEU A 128 -8.24 8.81 -3.82
N LYS A 129 -8.98 8.61 -4.92
CA LYS A 129 -10.42 8.24 -4.87
C LYS A 129 -10.64 6.90 -4.17
N ARG A 130 -9.80 5.89 -4.46
CA ARG A 130 -9.85 4.61 -3.76
C ARG A 130 -9.52 4.76 -2.28
N SER A 131 -8.50 5.56 -1.95
CA SER A 131 -8.09 5.87 -0.58
C SER A 131 -9.22 6.51 0.24
N ALA A 132 -9.94 7.48 -0.35
CA ALA A 132 -11.10 8.10 0.30
C ALA A 132 -12.24 7.09 0.55
N THR A 133 -12.42 6.12 -0.34
CA THR A 133 -13.41 5.03 -0.15
C THR A 133 -12.97 4.07 0.96
N ALA A 134 -11.69 3.70 0.98
CA ALA A 134 -11.12 2.81 2.00
C ALA A 134 -11.19 3.42 3.40
N ALA A 135 -10.97 4.74 3.53
CA ALA A 135 -11.02 5.48 4.78
C ALA A 135 -12.37 5.42 5.54
N GLN A 136 -13.39 4.74 5.03
CA GLN A 136 -14.62 4.46 5.78
C GLN A 136 -14.41 3.53 6.98
N THR A 137 -13.35 2.71 6.97
CA THR A 137 -13.08 1.70 8.02
C THR A 137 -11.85 2.01 8.88
N GLY A 138 -11.24 3.18 8.71
CA GLY A 138 -10.05 3.60 9.42
C GLY A 138 -9.58 4.97 8.92
N GLN A 139 -8.29 5.26 9.02
CA GLN A 139 -7.72 6.52 8.59
C GLN A 139 -6.70 6.31 7.47
N VAL A 140 -6.86 7.06 6.38
CA VAL A 140 -5.89 7.15 5.29
C VAL A 140 -5.41 8.59 5.20
N ILE A 141 -4.11 8.81 5.35
CA ILE A 141 -3.48 10.13 5.22
C ILE A 141 -2.59 10.09 3.98
N VAL A 142 -2.73 11.09 3.11
CA VAL A 142 -1.89 11.24 1.93
C VAL A 142 -1.33 12.66 1.91
N SER A 143 -0.01 12.81 1.88
CA SER A 143 0.64 14.07 1.54
C SER A 143 0.92 14.08 0.03
N THR A 144 0.76 15.24 -0.61
CA THR A 144 1.11 15.39 -2.03
C THR A 144 1.40 16.85 -2.35
N SER A 145 2.27 17.07 -3.32
CA SER A 145 2.62 18.36 -3.91
C SER A 145 1.82 18.69 -5.18
N GLU A 146 0.82 17.86 -5.53
CA GLU A 146 -0.10 18.14 -6.63
C GLU A 146 -0.82 19.49 -6.46
N PRO A 147 -1.10 20.22 -7.55
CA PRO A 147 -1.80 21.50 -7.47
C PRO A 147 -3.16 21.38 -6.78
N LEU A 148 -3.40 22.23 -5.76
CA LEU A 148 -4.62 22.21 -4.96
C LEU A 148 -5.90 22.27 -5.80
N VAL A 149 -5.89 23.03 -6.91
CA VAL A 149 -7.03 23.14 -7.83
C VAL A 149 -7.36 21.79 -8.46
N SER A 150 -6.35 21.06 -8.93
CA SER A 150 -6.51 19.72 -9.51
C SER A 150 -7.03 18.73 -8.48
N VAL A 151 -6.44 18.73 -7.27
CA VAL A 151 -6.88 17.84 -6.18
C VAL A 151 -8.32 18.12 -5.78
N ARG A 152 -8.71 19.40 -5.60
CA ARG A 152 -10.10 19.77 -5.26
C ARG A 152 -11.06 19.42 -6.39
N HIS A 153 -10.67 19.58 -7.65
CA HIS A 153 -11.49 19.21 -8.79
C HIS A 153 -11.76 17.70 -8.84
N GLU A 154 -10.71 16.89 -8.71
CA GLU A 154 -10.80 15.44 -8.83
C GLU A 154 -11.41 14.76 -7.61
N MET A 155 -11.12 15.25 -6.40
CA MET A 155 -11.63 14.68 -5.16
C MET A 155 -13.01 15.19 -4.80
N GLY A 156 -13.40 16.41 -5.23
CA GLY A 156 -14.67 17.00 -4.85
C GLY A 156 -14.86 17.04 -3.34
N THR A 157 -15.85 16.30 -2.83
CA THR A 157 -16.13 16.14 -1.39
C THR A 157 -15.60 14.83 -0.81
N SER A 158 -14.88 14.03 -1.59
CA SER A 158 -14.31 12.76 -1.16
C SER A 158 -13.04 13.00 -0.32
N GLY A 159 -13.21 13.08 0.99
CA GLY A 159 -12.12 13.23 1.94
C GLY A 159 -11.88 14.69 2.37
N GLN A 160 -11.03 14.84 3.38
CA GLN A 160 -10.66 16.14 3.94
C GLN A 160 -9.36 16.62 3.31
N ILE A 161 -9.40 17.76 2.61
CA ILE A 161 -8.23 18.40 2.02
C ILE A 161 -7.74 19.49 2.98
N ILE A 162 -6.50 19.36 3.46
CA ILE A 162 -5.82 20.34 4.30
C ILE A 162 -4.69 20.94 3.47
N ASP A 163 -4.75 22.25 3.22
CA ASP A 163 -3.69 23.00 2.55
C ASP A 163 -2.81 23.74 3.57
N PHE A 164 -1.52 23.77 3.31
CA PHE A 164 -0.55 24.49 4.12
C PHE A 164 0.06 25.63 3.28
N PRO A 165 0.01 26.89 3.75
CA PRO A 165 0.66 28.00 3.06
C PRO A 165 2.18 27.91 3.26
N GLY A 166 2.87 27.24 2.34
CA GLY A 166 4.33 27.03 2.39
C GLY A 166 4.74 25.71 3.04
N PHE A 167 5.95 25.65 3.58
CA PHE A 167 6.47 24.42 4.20
C PHE A 167 5.65 24.04 5.44
N ILE A 168 5.34 22.74 5.58
CA ILE A 168 4.64 22.20 6.76
C ILE A 168 5.47 22.45 8.02
N LEU A 169 6.79 22.30 7.92
CA LEU A 169 7.73 22.64 8.99
C LEU A 169 8.12 24.11 8.86
N GLN A 170 7.73 24.90 9.86
CA GLN A 170 8.09 26.30 10.01
C GLN A 170 9.15 26.45 11.10
N PRO A 171 10.10 27.39 10.98
CA PRO A 171 11.00 27.72 12.07
C PRO A 171 10.20 28.10 13.31
N ALA A 172 10.65 27.66 14.49
CA ALA A 172 10.10 28.17 15.73
C ALA A 172 10.32 29.69 15.76
N MET A 173 9.25 30.47 15.90
CA MET A 173 9.29 31.95 15.86
C MET A 173 10.17 32.57 16.96
N ASN A 174 10.63 31.76 17.94
CA ASN A 174 11.45 32.17 19.08
C ASN A 174 12.83 31.48 19.11
N TYR A 175 13.43 31.14 17.96
CA TYR A 175 14.79 30.59 17.97
C TYR A 175 15.83 31.69 18.27
N SER A 176 16.33 31.75 19.50
CA SER A 176 17.57 32.47 19.81
C SER A 176 18.76 31.53 19.57
N PRO A 177 19.76 31.90 18.75
CA PRO A 177 20.89 31.04 18.40
C PRO A 177 21.71 30.49 19.59
N GLY A 178 21.55 31.03 20.80
CA GLY A 178 22.28 30.62 22.00
C GLY A 178 21.68 29.48 22.83
N GLU A 179 20.42 29.08 22.61
CA GLU A 179 19.76 28.07 23.46
C GLU A 179 20.21 26.62 23.15
N PHE A 180 20.76 26.35 21.96
CA PHE A 180 21.24 25.01 21.60
C PHE A 180 22.61 24.67 22.21
N ASP A 181 23.48 25.67 22.41
CA ASP A 181 24.81 25.48 23.00
C ASP A 181 24.74 25.21 24.52
N GLU A 182 23.71 25.67 25.22
CA GLU A 182 23.50 25.38 26.65
C GLU A 182 22.98 23.96 26.91
N LEU A 183 22.37 23.29 25.93
CA LEU A 183 21.85 21.92 26.05
C LEU A 183 22.90 20.83 25.79
N LEU A 184 24.07 21.22 25.28
CA LEU A 184 25.21 20.32 25.00
C LEU A 184 26.39 20.53 25.96
N GLY A 185 26.21 21.34 27.01
CA GLY A 185 27.18 21.57 28.10
C GLY A 185 27.10 20.55 29.22
#